data_AF-A0A060C1B4-F1
#
_entry.id   AF-A0A060C1B4-F1
#
_cell.length_a   1.000
_cell.length_b   1.000
_cell.length_c   1.000
_cell.angle_alpha   90.00
_cell.angle_beta   90.00
_cell.angle_gamma   90.00
#
_symmetry.space_group_name_H-M   'P 1'
#
loop_
_entity.id
_entity.type
_entity.pdbx_description
1 polymer ?
#
loop_
_entity_poly.entity_id
_entity_poly.type
_entity_poly.pdbx_seq_one_letter_code
_entity_poly.pdbx_strand_id
1 'polypeptide(L)'
;PPAAQNAFQAAQIAAAYIARGYSVDLGLMQINSRNLPALRMQILDAFSPCANIHAGATILAANYIEASRTTGPEERLFWLHYL
;
A
#
# COMPACT_ATOMS: atom_id res chain seq x y z
N PRO A 1 6.38 14.39 -14.62
CA PRO A 1 6.82 13.43 -15.66
C PRO A 1 5.63 13.15 -16.59
N PRO A 2 5.84 12.83 -17.88
CA PRO A 2 4.76 12.36 -18.74
C PRO A 2 4.13 11.08 -18.16
N ALA A 3 2.86 10.84 -18.47
CA ALA A 3 2.15 9.65 -18.01
C ALA A 3 2.85 8.38 -18.53
N ALA A 4 2.99 7.38 -17.66
CA ALA A 4 3.53 6.09 -18.05
C ALA A 4 2.52 5.34 -18.95
N GLN A 5 3.02 4.70 -19.99
CA GLN A 5 2.21 3.96 -20.97
C GLN A 5 2.00 2.49 -20.56
N ASN A 6 2.84 1.97 -19.67
CA ASN A 6 2.75 0.60 -19.17
C ASN A 6 3.41 0.46 -17.78
N ALA A 7 3.21 -0.70 -17.16
CA ALA A 7 3.72 -1.03 -15.83
C ALA A 7 5.25 -0.92 -15.73
N PHE A 8 5.98 -1.32 -16.78
CA PHE A 8 7.44 -1.26 -16.78
C PHE A 8 7.96 0.18 -16.76
N GLN A 9 7.40 1.05 -17.59
CA GLN A 9 7.73 2.48 -17.60
C GLN A 9 7.36 3.14 -16.27
N ALA A 10 6.22 2.78 -15.68
CA ALA A 10 5.82 3.28 -14.37
C ALA A 10 6.82 2.86 -13.28
N ALA A 11 7.27 1.61 -13.29
CA ALA A 11 8.27 1.10 -12.35
C ALA A 11 9.63 1.80 -12.51
N GLN A 12 10.06 2.09 -13.74
CA GLN A 12 11.31 2.84 -13.98
C GLN A 12 11.23 4.27 -13.46
N ILE A 13 10.11 4.96 -13.70
CA ILE A 13 9.88 6.32 -13.17
C ILE A 13 9.90 6.27 -11.64
N ALA A 14 9.15 5.35 -11.03
CA ALA A 14 9.13 5.18 -9.58
C ALA A 14 10.53 4.92 -9.01
N ALA A 15 11.30 4.00 -9.61
CA ALA A 15 12.66 3.71 -9.20
C ALA A 15 13.57 4.96 -9.24
N ALA A 16 13.44 5.81 -10.27
CA ALA A 16 14.21 7.04 -10.37
C ALA A 16 13.89 8.05 -9.25
N TYR A 17 12.63 8.16 -8.83
CA TYR A 17 12.25 9.02 -7.70
C TYR A 17 12.67 8.41 -6.35
N ILE A 18 12.50 7.10 -6.17
CA ILE A 18 12.94 6.40 -4.96
C ILE A 18 14.46 6.54 -4.77
N ALA A 19 15.25 6.39 -5.84
CA ALA A 19 16.70 6.58 -5.80
C ALA A 19 17.14 8.01 -5.41
N ARG A 20 16.26 9.00 -5.59
CA ARG A 20 16.47 10.40 -5.14
C ARG A 20 15.99 10.66 -3.71
N GLY A 21 15.52 9.63 -3.00
CA GLY A 21 15.06 9.71 -1.62
C GLY A 21 13.58 10.05 -1.45
N TYR A 22 12.79 10.12 -2.53
CA TYR A 22 11.36 10.37 -2.43
C TYR A 22 10.58 9.14 -1.93
N SER A 23 9.52 9.40 -1.17
CA SER A 23 8.45 8.42 -0.96
C SER A 23 7.53 8.43 -2.17
N VAL A 24 7.19 7.26 -2.70
CA VAL A 24 6.38 7.15 -3.93
C VAL A 24 5.25 6.16 -3.67
N ASP A 25 4.02 6.52 -4.01
CA ASP A 25 2.86 5.62 -3.92
C ASP A 25 2.66 4.90 -5.27
N LEU A 26 2.41 3.59 -5.20
CA LEU A 26 2.51 2.68 -6.35
C LEU A 26 1.20 1.94 -6.62
N GLY A 27 0.78 1.92 -7.88
CA GLY A 27 -0.34 1.11 -8.37
C GLY A 27 -1.72 1.50 -7.83
N LEU A 28 -2.69 0.59 -7.97
CA LEU A 28 -4.12 0.83 -7.74
C LEU A 28 -4.44 1.26 -6.29
N MET A 29 -3.85 0.58 -5.32
CA MET A 29 -4.02 0.81 -3.89
C MET A 29 -3.02 1.82 -3.33
N GLN A 30 -2.25 2.49 -4.19
CA GLN A 30 -1.30 3.53 -3.79
C GLN A 30 -0.32 3.04 -2.71
N ILE A 31 0.29 1.86 -2.92
CA ILE A 31 1.24 1.27 -1.96
C ILE A 31 2.47 2.15 -1.84
N ASN A 32 2.69 2.71 -0.67
CA ASN A 32 3.88 3.53 -0.42
C ASN A 32 5.16 2.69 -0.53
N SER A 33 6.16 3.22 -1.25
CA SER A 33 7.44 2.55 -1.55
C SER A 33 8.20 2.08 -0.31
N ARG A 34 7.99 2.72 0.85
CA ARG A 34 8.60 2.35 2.12
C ARG A 34 8.09 1.02 2.68
N ASN A 35 6.91 0.56 2.25
CA ASN A 35 6.35 -0.73 2.67
C ASN A 35 6.88 -1.92 1.85
N LEU A 36 7.51 -1.69 0.69
CA LEU A 36 7.95 -2.76 -0.20
C LEU A 36 8.90 -3.78 0.47
N PRO A 37 9.88 -3.38 1.31
CA PRO A 37 10.74 -4.34 2.00
C PRO A 37 9.95 -5.26 2.95
N ALA A 38 8.99 -4.72 3.71
CA ALA A 38 8.16 -5.48 4.64
C ALA A 38 7.21 -6.45 3.89
N LEU A 39 6.75 -6.05 2.71
CA LEU A 39 5.91 -6.86 1.81
C LEU A 39 6.71 -7.87 0.97
N ARG A 40 8.05 -7.79 0.98
CA ARG A 40 8.94 -8.55 0.08
C ARG A 40 8.59 -8.39 -1.40
N MET A 41 8.18 -7.19 -1.79
CA MET A 41 7.79 -6.85 -3.16
C MET A 41 8.86 -6.03 -3.86
N GLN A 42 9.04 -6.27 -5.15
CA GLN A 42 9.74 -5.36 -6.04
C GLN A 42 8.80 -4.22 -6.48
N ILE A 43 9.37 -3.13 -6.99
CA ILE A 43 8.59 -1.99 -7.50
C ILE A 43 7.62 -2.44 -8.61
N LEU A 44 8.05 -3.34 -9.50
CA LEU A 44 7.24 -3.83 -10.61
C LEU A 44 6.03 -4.65 -10.13
N ASP A 45 6.16 -5.39 -9.02
CA ASP A 45 5.06 -6.17 -8.45
C ASP A 45 3.90 -5.27 -8.02
N ALA A 46 4.19 -4.05 -7.57
CA ALA A 46 3.17 -3.06 -7.22
C ALA A 46 2.35 -2.58 -8.44
N PHE A 47 2.73 -2.91 -9.68
CA PHE A 47 1.95 -2.65 -10.88
C PHE A 47 1.24 -3.88 -11.43
N SER A 48 1.34 -5.05 -10.77
CA SER A 48 0.44 -6.18 -10.99
C SER A 48 -0.87 -5.94 -10.23
N PRO A 49 -2.05 -5.89 -10.90
CA PRO A 49 -3.32 -5.54 -10.24
C PRO A 49 -3.63 -6.40 -9.01
N CYS A 50 -3.52 -7.73 -9.15
CA CYS A 50 -3.83 -8.66 -8.06
C CYS A 50 -2.84 -8.54 -6.90
N ALA A 51 -1.53 -8.44 -7.19
CA ALA A 51 -0.51 -8.31 -6.15
C ALA A 51 -0.65 -6.98 -5.40
N ASN A 52 -0.96 -5.89 -6.11
CA ASN A 52 -1.14 -4.58 -5.53
C ASN A 52 -2.39 -4.51 -4.61
N ILE A 53 -3.52 -5.07 -5.06
CA ILE A 53 -4.74 -5.15 -4.23
C ILE A 53 -4.50 -6.00 -2.99
N HIS A 54 -3.84 -7.15 -3.12
CA HIS A 54 -3.52 -8.02 -2.00
C HIS A 54 -2.60 -7.33 -0.97
N ALA A 55 -1.55 -6.65 -1.44
CA ALA A 55 -0.64 -5.91 -0.58
C ALA A 55 -1.34 -4.76 0.16
N GLY A 56 -2.20 -4.01 -0.54
CA GLY A 56 -2.96 -2.91 0.05
C GLY A 56 -3.95 -3.39 1.11
N ALA A 57 -4.67 -4.47 0.83
CA ALA A 57 -5.57 -5.09 1.79
C ALA A 57 -4.81 -5.63 3.02
N THR A 58 -3.61 -6.18 2.83
CA THR A 58 -2.75 -6.66 3.92
C THR A 58 -2.31 -5.52 4.83
N ILE A 59 -1.83 -4.41 4.26
CA ILE A 59 -1.47 -3.20 5.04
C ILE A 59 -2.70 -2.67 5.79
N LEU A 60 -3.83 -2.52 5.10
CA LEU A 60 -5.06 -2.00 5.69
C LEU A 60 -5.53 -2.87 6.86
N ALA A 61 -5.59 -4.19 6.67
CA ALA A 61 -6.02 -5.13 7.71
C ALA A 61 -5.09 -5.10 8.93
N ALA A 62 -3.78 -5.09 8.72
CA ALA A 62 -2.80 -5.02 9.81
C ALA A 62 -2.93 -3.71 10.62
N ASN A 63 -3.02 -2.57 9.93
CA ASN A 63 -3.19 -1.27 10.56
C ASN A 63 -4.53 -1.16 11.30
N TYR A 64 -5.60 -1.70 10.72
CA TYR A 64 -6.93 -1.72 11.34
C TYR A 64 -6.93 -2.55 12.63
N ILE A 65 -6.34 -3.75 12.61
CA ILE A 65 -6.20 -4.60 13.81
C ILE A 65 -5.41 -3.86 14.88
N GLU A 66 -4.30 -3.21 14.53
CA GLU A 66 -3.49 -2.51 15.51
C GLU A 66 -4.22 -1.30 16.09
N ALA A 67 -4.84 -0.47 15.24
CA ALA A 67 -5.64 0.66 15.68
C ALA A 67 -6.75 0.23 16.65
N SER A 68 -7.48 -0.85 16.34
CA SER A 68 -8.59 -1.37 17.15
C SER A 68 -8.20 -1.79 18.58
N ARG A 69 -6.91 -2.10 18.81
CA ARG A 69 -6.39 -2.40 20.15
C ARG A 69 -6.22 -1.14 20.99
N THR A 70 -5.93 -0.02 20.33
CA THR A 70 -5.58 1.26 20.95
C THR A 70 -6.74 2.25 21.04
N THR A 71 -7.77 2.11 20.21
CA THR A 71 -8.98 2.94 20.31
C THR A 71 -9.91 2.49 21.45
N GLY A 72 -10.51 3.50 22.10
CA GLY A 72 -11.31 3.36 23.32
C GLY A 72 -12.60 2.56 23.13
N PRO A 73 -13.32 2.26 24.23
CA PRO A 73 -14.49 1.38 24.22
C PRO A 73 -15.62 1.83 23.27
N GLU A 74 -15.82 3.14 23.09
CA GLU A 74 -16.88 3.69 22.24
C GLU A 74 -16.79 3.29 20.76
N GLU A 75 -15.61 3.24 20.16
CA GLU A 75 -15.44 2.80 18.75
C GLU A 75 -15.50 1.27 18.60
N ARG A 76 -15.17 0.54 19.68
CA ARG A 76 -15.19 -0.93 19.70
C ARG A 76 -16.62 -1.48 19.70
N LEU A 77 -17.56 -0.75 20.31
CA LEU A 77 -18.98 -1.14 20.40
C LEU A 77 -19.74 -1.01 19.07
N PHE A 78 -19.29 -0.14 18.15
CA PHE A 78 -19.93 -0.01 16.83
C PHE A 78 -19.84 -1.32 16.02
N TRP A 79 -18.76 -2.07 16.15
CA TRP A 79 -18.55 -3.34 15.43
C TRP A 79 -19.29 -4.53 16.02
N LEU A 80 -19.64 -4.48 17.32
CA LEU A 80 -20.39 -5.55 17.99
C LEU A 80 -21.91 -5.42 17.81
N HIS A 81 -22.41 -4.30 17.28
CA HIS A 81 -23.85 -4.10 17.06
C HIS A 81 -24.32 -4.54 15.66
N TYR A 82 -23.40 -4.85 14.75
CA TYR A 82 -23.69 -5.27 13.38
C TYR A 82 -23.24 -6.72 13.06
N LEU A 83 -22.93 -7.51 14.09
CA LEU A 83 -22.77 -8.96 14.08
C LEU A 83 -23.75 -9.58 15.07
#